data_AF-A0A6S6VVS7-F1
#
_entry.id   AF-A0A6S6VVS7-F1
#
_cell.length_a   1.000
_cell.length_b   1.000
_cell.length_c   1.000
_cell.angle_alpha   90.00
_cell.angle_beta   90.00
_cell.angle_gamma   90.00
#
_symmetry.space_group_name_H-M   'P 1'
#
loop_
_entity.id
_entity.type
_entity.pdbx_description
1 polymer ?
#
loop_
_entity_poly.entity_id
_entity_poly.type
_entity_poly.pdbx_seq_one_letter_code
_entity_poly.pdbx_strand_id
1 'polypeptide(L)'
;MSQVEYDMTYFFACFLPMNTVHGGGCLFQGQLEDMMHITPDLRDALCAVAALHRSRLAQSTTVTGKRLEPPDGALQLYGRSVKSVNRRIVCNTFAGDCSMLWTTFFLGLFELMCDPTGNNWLAHFLHGTCAILRVQQPSSLSGEDQHSTYTRTFFLTTRIFEISRALIYSELTFLSNPEWTDALARLWSGEGAAVWHPKESLFDMLPSISELSIRALCFCNDEAASMSDQMQLQRAQDLGAEGLLLRQMLQEWWEMSNTWQHTSQEFDSELLVGHIYYHAISIYHSGTYDYHIHWTQPGSPNAPVLARSEIDWHTREILRLSRELLAYGVAGVLLFFPLRVAGARVQSSREREDILGLLNVVVQRGYVVGDSITSDLAELWECNRVP
;
A
#
# COMPACT_ATOMS: atom_id res chain seq x y z
N MET A 1 0.79 37.19 1.53
CA MET A 1 0.57 35.77 1.18
C MET A 1 -0.77 35.36 1.73
N SER A 2 -1.68 34.90 0.88
CA SER A 2 -2.99 34.39 1.33
C SER A 2 -2.81 33.08 2.12
N GLN A 3 -3.79 32.71 2.96
CA GLN A 3 -3.74 31.44 3.69
C GLN A 3 -3.62 30.23 2.73
N VAL A 4 -4.28 30.32 1.58
CA VAL A 4 -4.22 29.29 0.52
C VAL A 4 -2.81 29.20 -0.07
N GLU A 5 -2.19 30.33 -0.42
CA GLU A 5 -0.78 30.34 -0.89
C GLU A 5 0.17 29.72 0.13
N TYR A 6 -0.02 30.03 1.40
CA TYR A 6 0.81 29.46 2.46
C TYR A 6 0.64 27.94 2.58
N ASP A 7 -0.60 27.44 2.60
CA ASP A 7 -0.87 26.00 2.72
C ASP A 7 -0.38 25.24 1.46
N MET A 8 -0.47 25.84 0.27
CA MET A 8 0.11 25.29 -0.97
C MET A 8 1.64 25.20 -0.90
N THR A 9 2.32 26.29 -0.52
CA THR A 9 3.77 26.28 -0.35
C THR A 9 4.20 25.23 0.67
N TYR A 10 3.48 25.12 1.79
CA TYR A 10 3.74 24.09 2.79
C TYR A 10 3.53 22.67 2.26
N PHE A 11 2.50 22.44 1.43
CA PHE A 11 2.25 21.12 0.84
C PHE A 11 3.48 20.61 0.07
N PHE A 12 3.98 21.39 -0.89
CA PHE A 12 5.09 20.97 -1.75
C PHE A 12 6.45 21.06 -1.07
N ALA A 13 6.67 22.05 -0.19
CA ALA A 13 7.97 22.25 0.46
C ALA A 13 8.17 21.38 1.71
N CYS A 14 7.10 20.91 2.35
CA CYS A 14 7.19 20.21 3.64
C CYS A 14 6.43 18.88 3.64
N PHE A 15 5.14 18.86 3.28
CA PHE A 15 4.36 17.63 3.38
C PHE A 15 4.82 16.57 2.37
N LEU A 16 4.92 16.93 1.09
CA LEU A 16 5.24 15.99 0.02
C LEU A 16 6.64 15.36 0.15
N PRO A 17 7.71 16.12 0.45
CA PRO A 17 9.04 15.53 0.67
C PRO A 17 9.12 14.59 1.88
N MET A 18 8.22 14.74 2.87
CA MET A 18 8.14 13.84 4.03
C MET A 18 7.25 12.61 3.79
N ASN A 19 6.47 12.62 2.70
CA ASN A 19 5.43 11.65 2.37
C ASN A 19 5.40 11.32 0.87
N THR A 20 6.57 11.03 0.30
CA THR A 20 6.72 10.69 -1.11
C THR A 20 6.18 9.29 -1.40
N VAL A 21 5.35 9.18 -2.44
CA VAL A 21 4.73 7.91 -2.89
C VAL A 21 5.29 7.42 -4.23
N HIS A 22 6.14 8.21 -4.89
CA HIS A 22 6.73 7.90 -6.19
C HIS A 22 8.13 8.52 -6.31
N GLY A 23 9.10 7.79 -6.87
CA GLY A 23 10.50 8.25 -6.98
C GLY A 23 10.74 9.32 -8.05
N GLY A 24 9.82 9.49 -9.02
CA GLY A 24 9.90 10.47 -10.11
C GLY A 24 9.57 11.92 -9.71
N GLY A 25 10.09 12.39 -8.57
CA GLY A 25 9.65 13.59 -7.85
C GLY A 25 9.35 14.82 -8.70
N CYS A 26 10.22 15.20 -9.64
CA CYS A 26 10.04 16.42 -10.45
C CYS A 26 8.87 16.34 -11.45
N LEU A 27 8.68 15.20 -12.12
CA LEU A 27 7.59 15.07 -13.11
C LEU A 27 6.24 14.97 -12.41
N PHE A 28 6.17 14.16 -11.35
CA PHE A 28 4.95 14.05 -10.55
C PHE A 28 4.55 15.39 -9.91
N GLN A 29 5.50 16.11 -9.33
CA GLN A 29 5.25 17.40 -8.71
C GLN A 29 4.75 18.44 -9.73
N GLY A 30 5.41 18.56 -10.88
CA GLY A 30 4.99 19.50 -11.93
C GLY A 30 3.57 19.21 -12.44
N GLN A 31 3.22 17.94 -12.64
CA GLN A 31 1.86 17.56 -13.03
C GLN A 31 0.82 17.95 -11.98
N LEU A 32 1.13 17.73 -10.70
CA LEU A 32 0.22 18.08 -9.61
C LEU A 32 0.04 19.59 -9.47
N GLU A 33 1.11 20.36 -9.64
CA GLU A 33 1.11 21.83 -9.69
C GLU A 33 0.26 22.37 -10.86
N ASP A 34 0.41 21.81 -12.06
CA ASP A 34 -0.39 22.18 -13.22
C ASP A 34 -1.90 21.93 -12.98
N MET A 35 -2.24 20.74 -12.47
CA MET A 35 -3.63 20.36 -12.21
C MET A 35 -4.29 21.20 -11.12
N MET A 36 -3.57 21.54 -10.04
CA MET A 36 -4.16 22.30 -8.93
C MET A 36 -4.45 23.76 -9.29
N HIS A 37 -3.71 24.35 -10.25
CA HIS A 37 -3.99 25.70 -10.71
C HIS A 37 -5.31 25.77 -11.48
N ILE A 38 -5.70 24.68 -12.12
CA ILE A 38 -6.89 24.57 -12.97
C ILE A 38 -8.09 24.03 -12.18
N THR A 39 -7.88 23.12 -11.23
CA THR A 39 -8.94 22.41 -10.49
C THR A 39 -9.03 22.87 -9.03
N PRO A 40 -10.05 23.69 -8.66
CA PRO A 40 -10.26 24.16 -7.29
C PRO A 40 -10.44 23.03 -6.27
N ASP A 41 -11.07 21.92 -6.69
CA ASP A 41 -11.40 20.77 -5.84
C ASP A 41 -10.11 20.08 -5.35
N LEU A 42 -9.15 19.91 -6.26
CA LEU A 42 -7.83 19.38 -5.98
C LEU A 42 -7.07 20.34 -5.06
N ARG A 43 -7.05 21.63 -5.39
CA ARG A 43 -6.38 22.64 -4.55
C ARG A 43 -6.92 22.64 -3.12
N ASP A 44 -8.24 22.58 -2.94
CA ASP A 44 -8.87 22.54 -1.62
C ASP A 44 -8.47 21.26 -0.87
N ALA A 45 -8.38 20.10 -1.54
CA ALA A 45 -7.89 18.85 -0.93
C ALA A 45 -6.42 18.93 -0.49
N LEU A 46 -5.53 19.45 -1.34
CA LEU A 46 -4.11 19.63 -1.02
C LEU A 46 -3.93 20.58 0.17
N CYS A 47 -4.66 21.71 0.18
CA CYS A 47 -4.61 22.67 1.27
C CYS A 47 -5.16 22.08 2.58
N ALA A 48 -6.22 21.25 2.51
CA ALA A 48 -6.76 20.57 3.69
C ALA A 48 -5.71 19.65 4.33
N VAL A 49 -5.03 18.83 3.53
CA VAL A 49 -3.94 17.95 3.97
C VAL A 49 -2.80 18.76 4.58
N ALA A 50 -2.35 19.83 3.91
CA ALA A 50 -1.29 20.70 4.39
C ALA A 50 -1.63 21.35 5.74
N ALA A 51 -2.82 21.96 5.86
CA ALA A 51 -3.28 22.61 7.07
C ALA A 51 -3.39 21.62 8.25
N LEU A 52 -3.88 20.40 7.99
CA LEU A 52 -3.97 19.34 8.98
C LEU A 52 -2.58 18.85 9.41
N HIS A 53 -1.70 18.54 8.45
CA HIS A 53 -0.34 18.08 8.73
C HIS A 53 0.44 19.09 9.58
N ARG A 54 0.38 20.36 9.21
CA ARG A 54 1.03 21.46 9.94
C ARG A 54 0.54 21.57 11.39
N SER A 55 -0.79 21.48 11.59
CA SER A 55 -1.36 21.50 12.93
C SER A 55 -0.81 20.36 13.81
N ARG A 56 -0.58 19.18 13.22
CA ARG A 56 -0.08 18.00 13.95
C ARG A 56 1.40 18.08 14.28
N LEU A 57 2.22 18.54 13.33
CA LEU A 57 3.64 18.74 13.62
C LEU A 57 3.84 19.78 14.74
N ALA A 58 3.02 20.85 14.75
CA ALA A 58 3.04 21.83 15.83
C ALA A 58 2.55 21.25 17.17
N GLN A 59 1.76 20.20 17.18
CA GLN A 59 1.29 19.53 18.39
C GLN A 59 2.29 18.51 18.94
N SER A 60 3.00 17.80 18.05
CA SER A 60 4.05 16.83 18.43
C SER A 60 5.18 17.50 19.24
N THR A 61 5.37 18.81 19.06
CA THR A 61 6.33 19.60 19.85
C THR A 61 5.77 20.12 21.18
N THR A 62 4.48 19.95 21.47
CA THR A 62 3.84 20.37 22.72
C THR A 62 3.66 19.20 23.70
N VAL A 63 4.04 19.41 24.96
CA VAL A 63 4.18 18.38 26.01
C VAL A 63 2.86 17.71 26.44
N THR A 64 1.71 18.19 25.98
CA THR A 64 0.40 17.82 26.58
C THR A 64 -0.16 16.47 26.17
N GLY A 65 0.44 15.72 25.24
CA GLY A 65 0.05 14.33 24.89
C GLY A 65 -1.40 14.13 24.39
N LYS A 66 -2.25 15.16 24.41
CA LYS A 66 -3.62 15.14 23.89
C LYS A 66 -3.63 15.56 22.43
N ARG A 67 -4.09 14.66 21.56
CA ARG A 67 -4.37 14.96 20.15
C ARG A 67 -5.56 15.91 20.09
N LEU A 68 -5.38 17.05 19.42
CA LEU A 68 -6.45 18.01 19.20
C LEU A 68 -7.24 17.65 17.94
N GLU A 69 -8.50 18.08 17.92
CA GLU A 69 -9.35 18.00 16.74
C GLU A 69 -8.71 18.69 15.51
N PRO A 70 -9.01 18.22 14.29
CA PRO A 70 -8.58 18.90 13.06
C PRO A 70 -8.98 20.38 13.08
N PRO A 71 -8.11 21.30 12.62
CA PRO A 71 -8.45 22.71 12.63
C PRO A 71 -9.64 22.99 11.70
N ASP A 72 -10.58 23.85 12.13
CA ASP A 72 -11.81 24.17 11.40
C ASP A 72 -11.56 24.53 9.92
N GLY A 73 -10.49 25.27 9.64
CA GLY A 73 -10.12 25.64 8.28
C GLY A 73 -9.79 24.43 7.38
N ALA A 74 -9.14 23.41 7.94
CA ALA A 74 -8.84 22.18 7.20
C ALA A 74 -10.11 21.35 6.93
N LEU A 75 -11.02 21.26 7.91
CA LEU A 75 -12.32 20.60 7.74
C LEU A 75 -13.20 21.33 6.72
N GLN A 76 -13.17 22.66 6.67
CA GLN A 76 -13.90 23.45 5.67
C GLN A 76 -13.35 23.21 4.26
N LEU A 77 -12.02 23.16 4.09
CA LEU A 77 -11.38 22.83 2.82
C LEU A 77 -11.73 21.42 2.36
N TYR A 78 -11.56 20.42 3.23
CA TYR A 78 -11.95 19.03 2.98
C TYR A 78 -13.43 18.92 2.60
N GLY A 79 -14.33 19.54 3.38
CA GLY A 79 -15.77 19.49 3.14
C GLY A 79 -16.20 20.16 1.83
N ARG A 80 -15.51 21.21 1.36
CA ARG A 80 -15.75 21.81 0.04
C ARG A 80 -15.36 20.87 -1.08
N SER A 81 -14.18 20.26 -0.98
CA SER A 81 -13.68 19.33 -1.99
C SER A 81 -14.54 18.06 -2.09
N VAL A 82 -14.93 17.45 -0.96
CA VAL A 82 -15.88 16.31 -0.92
C VAL A 82 -17.22 16.63 -1.58
N LYS A 83 -17.80 17.81 -1.29
CA LYS A 83 -19.06 18.24 -1.94
C LYS A 83 -18.92 18.34 -3.46
N SER A 84 -17.76 18.79 -3.95
CA SER A 84 -17.52 18.90 -5.39
C SER A 84 -17.33 17.53 -6.05
N VAL A 85 -16.59 16.61 -5.41
CA VAL A 85 -16.46 15.21 -5.84
C VAL A 85 -17.84 14.56 -5.94
N ASN A 86 -18.65 14.66 -4.88
CA ASN A 86 -20.00 14.11 -4.86
C ASN A 86 -20.88 14.67 -5.98
N ARG A 87 -20.81 15.98 -6.23
CA ARG A 87 -21.53 16.61 -7.35
C ARG A 87 -21.10 16.03 -8.70
N ARG A 88 -19.79 15.85 -8.93
CA ARG A 88 -19.27 15.30 -10.20
C ARG A 88 -19.64 13.83 -10.39
N ILE A 89 -19.68 13.04 -9.32
CA ILE A 89 -20.18 11.66 -9.34
C ILE A 89 -21.66 11.65 -9.76
N VAL A 90 -22.51 12.47 -9.11
CA VAL A 90 -23.94 12.57 -9.44
C VAL A 90 -24.17 13.07 -10.87
N CYS A 91 -23.36 14.00 -11.35
CA CYS A 91 -23.45 14.51 -12.72
C CYS A 91 -22.78 13.61 -13.78
N ASN A 92 -22.20 12.48 -13.40
CA ASN A 92 -21.43 11.58 -14.28
C ASN A 92 -20.29 12.28 -15.05
N THR A 93 -19.66 13.28 -14.44
CA THR A 93 -18.51 14.03 -15.00
C THR A 93 -17.19 13.68 -14.29
N PHE A 94 -17.18 12.56 -13.56
CA PHE A 94 -16.04 12.09 -12.80
C PHE A 94 -15.06 11.26 -13.66
N ALA A 95 -15.58 10.47 -14.61
CA ALA A 95 -14.76 9.57 -15.42
C ALA A 95 -13.85 10.36 -16.39
N GLY A 96 -12.58 9.97 -16.46
CA GLY A 96 -11.61 10.59 -17.36
C GLY A 96 -11.08 11.96 -16.93
N ASP A 97 -11.17 12.32 -15.64
CA ASP A 97 -10.52 13.52 -15.11
C ASP A 97 -9.43 13.12 -14.09
N CYS A 98 -8.16 13.19 -14.48
CA CYS A 98 -7.04 12.82 -13.60
C CYS A 98 -6.95 13.72 -12.37
N SER A 99 -7.40 14.98 -12.45
CA SER A 99 -7.42 15.87 -11.29
C SER A 99 -8.39 15.36 -10.21
N MET A 100 -9.46 14.67 -10.61
CA MET A 100 -10.41 14.04 -9.68
C MET A 100 -9.86 12.78 -9.02
N LEU A 101 -9.00 12.04 -9.74
CA LEU A 101 -8.26 10.91 -9.18
C LEU A 101 -7.37 11.37 -8.03
N TRP A 102 -6.53 12.37 -8.28
CA TRP A 102 -5.66 12.96 -7.26
C TRP A 102 -6.47 13.59 -6.13
N THR A 103 -7.55 14.32 -6.45
CA THR A 103 -8.42 14.94 -5.44
C THR A 103 -8.90 13.89 -4.45
N THR A 104 -9.42 12.76 -4.94
CA THR A 104 -9.97 11.74 -4.05
C THR A 104 -8.88 11.01 -3.27
N PHE A 105 -7.73 10.75 -3.89
CA PHE A 105 -6.56 10.20 -3.19
C PHE A 105 -6.16 11.07 -1.99
N PHE A 106 -6.05 12.39 -2.17
CA PHE A 106 -5.68 13.32 -1.09
C PHE A 106 -6.77 13.49 -0.03
N LEU A 107 -8.05 13.43 -0.41
CA LEU A 107 -9.15 13.36 0.56
C LEU A 107 -9.06 12.09 1.41
N GLY A 108 -8.72 10.97 0.78
CA GLY A 108 -8.46 9.74 1.48
C GLY A 108 -7.27 9.87 2.45
N LEU A 109 -6.13 10.44 2.03
CA LEU A 109 -5.00 10.69 2.92
C LEU A 109 -5.38 11.58 4.11
N PHE A 110 -6.21 12.60 3.89
CA PHE A 110 -6.71 13.47 4.95
C PHE A 110 -7.49 12.68 6.02
N GLU A 111 -8.29 11.70 5.62
CA GLU A 111 -9.05 10.87 6.56
C GLU A 111 -8.15 9.95 7.38
N LEU A 112 -7.07 9.43 6.80
CA LEU A 112 -6.06 8.64 7.52
C LEU A 112 -5.22 9.43 8.47
N MET A 113 -5.14 10.72 8.18
CA MET A 113 -4.66 11.65 9.13
C MET A 113 -5.72 11.79 10.22
N CYS A 114 -7.00 12.02 9.95
CA CYS A 114 -8.00 12.28 11.01
C CYS A 114 -8.34 11.09 11.93
N ASP A 115 -8.51 9.88 11.41
CA ASP A 115 -9.12 8.75 12.14
C ASP A 115 -8.08 7.78 12.74
N PRO A 116 -7.88 7.76 14.07
CA PRO A 116 -6.98 6.83 14.75
C PRO A 116 -7.49 5.39 14.83
N THR A 117 -8.79 5.18 14.67
CA THR A 117 -9.38 3.84 14.85
C THR A 117 -9.06 2.93 13.67
N GLY A 118 -8.79 3.51 12.49
CA GLY A 118 -8.67 2.76 11.25
C GLY A 118 -10.01 2.17 10.76
N ASN A 119 -11.12 2.38 11.46
CA ASN A 119 -12.42 1.88 11.03
C ASN A 119 -12.90 2.57 9.75
N ASN A 120 -12.61 3.86 9.56
CA ASN A 120 -12.87 4.55 8.28
C ASN A 120 -11.79 4.32 7.22
N TRP A 121 -10.62 3.76 7.58
CA TRP A 121 -9.60 3.34 6.60
C TRP A 121 -10.12 2.20 5.71
N LEU A 122 -10.93 1.30 6.28
CA LEU A 122 -11.69 0.29 5.53
C LEU A 122 -12.69 0.97 4.58
N ALA A 123 -13.56 1.84 5.09
CA ALA A 123 -14.70 2.36 4.34
C ALA A 123 -14.34 3.36 3.23
N HIS A 124 -13.33 4.22 3.40
CA HIS A 124 -13.15 5.37 2.51
C HIS A 124 -11.79 5.43 1.80
N PHE A 125 -10.65 5.15 2.45
CA PHE A 125 -9.36 5.26 1.76
C PHE A 125 -9.16 4.10 0.79
N LEU A 126 -9.25 2.86 1.28
CA LEU A 126 -9.03 1.69 0.44
C LEU A 126 -10.28 1.42 -0.41
N HIS A 127 -11.50 1.53 0.10
CA HIS A 127 -12.67 1.39 -0.75
C HIS A 127 -12.86 2.54 -1.75
N GLY A 128 -12.63 3.80 -1.38
CA GLY A 128 -12.80 4.96 -2.27
C GLY A 128 -11.70 5.06 -3.33
N THR A 129 -10.43 5.01 -2.93
CA THR A 129 -9.30 5.04 -3.89
C THR A 129 -9.35 3.83 -4.82
N CYS A 130 -9.67 2.64 -4.30
CA CYS A 130 -9.74 1.45 -5.13
C CYS A 130 -11.01 1.37 -5.96
N ALA A 131 -12.16 1.87 -5.48
CA ALA A 131 -13.34 2.04 -6.33
C ALA A 131 -13.05 3.00 -7.49
N ILE A 132 -12.26 4.04 -7.26
CA ILE A 132 -11.88 5.02 -8.28
C ILE A 132 -10.87 4.44 -9.26
N LEU A 133 -9.92 3.64 -8.80
CA LEU A 133 -9.04 2.86 -9.66
C LEU A 133 -9.83 1.85 -10.50
N ARG A 134 -10.88 1.23 -9.95
CA ARG A 134 -11.79 0.33 -10.69
C ARG A 134 -12.64 1.06 -11.73
N VAL A 135 -12.96 2.32 -11.49
CA VAL A 135 -13.69 3.17 -12.46
C VAL A 135 -12.79 3.55 -13.64
N GLN A 136 -11.46 3.54 -13.46
CA GLN A 136 -10.57 3.58 -14.62
C GLN A 136 -10.80 2.32 -15.46
N GLN A 137 -10.81 2.46 -16.77
CA GLN A 137 -10.88 1.29 -17.64
C GLN A 137 -9.45 0.85 -17.96
N PRO A 138 -9.20 -0.44 -18.22
CA PRO A 138 -7.88 -0.90 -18.65
C PRO A 138 -7.36 -0.16 -19.90
N SER A 139 -8.27 0.30 -20.76
CA SER A 139 -7.97 1.15 -21.92
C SER A 139 -7.34 2.50 -21.57
N SER A 140 -7.58 3.02 -20.36
CA SER A 140 -7.01 4.28 -19.88
C SER A 140 -5.50 4.20 -19.62
N LEU A 141 -4.89 3.01 -19.68
CA LEU A 141 -3.44 2.82 -19.61
C LEU A 141 -2.75 3.00 -20.97
N SER A 142 -3.52 3.02 -22.07
CA SER A 142 -3.02 3.12 -23.45
C SER A 142 -3.20 4.53 -24.01
N GLY A 143 -2.26 4.99 -24.84
CA GLY A 143 -2.34 6.30 -25.50
C GLY A 143 -1.18 7.23 -25.13
N GLU A 144 -0.70 7.97 -26.13
CA GLU A 144 0.45 8.88 -26.01
C GLU A 144 0.05 10.31 -25.61
N ASP A 145 -1.24 10.60 -25.48
CA ASP A 145 -1.69 11.93 -25.11
C ASP A 145 -1.40 12.26 -23.62
N GLN A 146 -1.39 13.56 -23.30
CA GLN A 146 -1.08 14.05 -21.96
C GLN A 146 -2.05 13.51 -20.90
N HIS A 147 -3.32 13.33 -21.24
CA HIS A 147 -4.31 12.82 -20.30
C HIS A 147 -4.06 11.34 -19.98
N SER A 148 -3.79 10.52 -21.00
CA SER A 148 -3.40 9.11 -20.83
C SER A 148 -2.12 8.97 -20.00
N THR A 149 -1.14 9.85 -20.21
CA THR A 149 0.08 9.90 -19.39
C THR A 149 -0.22 10.17 -17.91
N TYR A 150 -1.05 11.17 -17.61
CA TYR A 150 -1.38 11.52 -16.21
C TYR A 150 -2.16 10.40 -15.51
N THR A 151 -3.12 9.80 -16.22
CA THR A 151 -3.90 8.67 -15.71
C THR A 151 -3.02 7.45 -15.44
N ARG A 152 -2.10 7.13 -16.36
CA ARG A 152 -1.09 6.07 -16.17
C ARG A 152 -0.19 6.34 -14.96
N THR A 153 0.33 7.55 -14.81
CA THR A 153 1.14 7.94 -13.66
C THR A 153 0.38 7.77 -12.35
N PHE A 154 -0.88 8.23 -12.28
CA PHE A 154 -1.74 8.03 -11.12
C PHE A 154 -1.91 6.54 -10.80
N PHE A 155 -2.27 5.74 -11.81
CA PHE A 155 -2.50 4.31 -11.65
C PHE A 155 -1.27 3.58 -11.10
N LEU A 156 -0.10 3.78 -11.73
CA LEU A 156 1.14 3.13 -11.31
C LEU A 156 1.59 3.57 -9.91
N THR A 157 1.34 4.83 -9.55
CA THR A 157 1.67 5.37 -8.22
C THR A 157 0.77 4.79 -7.13
N THR A 158 -0.52 4.59 -7.42
CA THR A 158 -1.52 4.30 -6.37
C THR A 158 -2.00 2.86 -6.33
N ARG A 159 -1.72 2.02 -7.35
CA ARG A 159 -2.14 0.61 -7.38
C ARG A 159 -1.65 -0.22 -6.20
N ILE A 160 -0.52 0.16 -5.60
CA ILE A 160 0.02 -0.50 -4.41
C ILE A 160 -0.94 -0.44 -3.21
N PHE A 161 -1.81 0.57 -3.14
CA PHE A 161 -2.83 0.67 -2.10
C PHE A 161 -3.95 -0.37 -2.32
N GLU A 162 -4.38 -0.63 -3.56
CA GLU A 162 -5.33 -1.72 -3.86
C GLU A 162 -4.71 -3.09 -3.57
N ILE A 163 -3.44 -3.29 -3.94
CA ILE A 163 -2.71 -4.52 -3.62
C ILE A 163 -2.64 -4.71 -2.10
N SER A 164 -2.28 -3.66 -1.35
CA SER A 164 -2.18 -3.72 0.10
C SER A 164 -3.54 -3.97 0.76
N ARG A 165 -4.64 -3.40 0.23
CA ARG A 165 -6.00 -3.73 0.70
C ARG A 165 -6.29 -5.21 0.54
N ALA A 166 -6.09 -5.74 -0.67
CA ALA A 166 -6.37 -7.13 -0.99
C ALA A 166 -5.60 -8.10 -0.08
N LEU A 167 -4.33 -7.80 0.19
CA LEU A 167 -3.48 -8.60 1.07
C LEU A 167 -3.85 -8.48 2.55
N ILE A 168 -4.11 -7.27 3.06
CA ILE A 168 -4.43 -7.05 4.49
C ILE A 168 -5.76 -7.69 4.86
N TYR A 169 -6.77 -7.60 3.99
CA TYR A 169 -8.13 -8.05 4.28
C TYR A 169 -8.52 -9.36 3.62
N SER A 170 -7.62 -9.98 2.86
CA SER A 170 -7.90 -11.19 2.09
C SER A 170 -9.14 -11.01 1.21
N GLU A 171 -9.21 -9.90 0.48
CA GLU A 171 -10.32 -9.56 -0.40
C GLU A 171 -9.87 -9.54 -1.87
N LEU A 172 -10.77 -9.92 -2.78
CA LEU A 172 -10.47 -9.92 -4.21
C LEU A 172 -10.08 -8.51 -4.71
N THR A 173 -9.21 -8.48 -5.72
CA THR A 173 -8.76 -7.26 -6.40
C THR A 173 -9.08 -7.34 -7.88
N PHE A 174 -9.48 -6.21 -8.45
CA PHE A 174 -9.67 -6.11 -9.90
C PHE A 174 -8.35 -6.22 -10.68
N LEU A 175 -7.21 -6.02 -10.00
CA LEU A 175 -5.88 -6.12 -10.61
C LEU A 175 -5.52 -7.55 -11.04
N SER A 176 -6.21 -8.56 -10.50
CA SER A 176 -6.08 -9.96 -10.96
C SER A 176 -6.94 -10.27 -12.18
N ASN A 177 -7.85 -9.37 -12.58
CA ASN A 177 -8.71 -9.62 -13.73
C ASN A 177 -7.88 -9.67 -15.03
N PRO A 178 -8.19 -10.60 -15.96
CA PRO A 178 -7.48 -10.72 -17.23
C PRO A 178 -7.39 -9.42 -18.02
N GLU A 179 -8.43 -8.58 -18.00
CA GLU A 179 -8.43 -7.32 -18.75
C GLU A 179 -7.34 -6.35 -18.26
N TRP A 180 -7.07 -6.36 -16.95
CA TRP A 180 -6.07 -5.51 -16.31
C TRP A 180 -4.66 -6.08 -16.46
N THR A 181 -4.49 -7.39 -16.27
CA THR A 181 -3.19 -8.05 -16.49
C THR A 181 -2.75 -7.91 -17.95
N ASP A 182 -3.68 -8.06 -18.90
CA ASP A 182 -3.41 -7.89 -20.33
C ASP A 182 -3.07 -6.44 -20.68
N ALA A 183 -3.77 -5.46 -20.06
CA ALA A 183 -3.48 -4.05 -20.29
C ALA A 183 -2.10 -3.65 -19.76
N LEU A 184 -1.70 -4.17 -18.59
CA LEU A 184 -0.34 -3.98 -18.06
C LEU A 184 0.71 -4.65 -18.93
N ALA A 185 0.50 -5.89 -19.38
CA ALA A 185 1.41 -6.57 -20.28
C ALA A 185 1.59 -5.80 -21.61
N ARG A 186 0.51 -5.25 -22.18
CA ARG A 186 0.57 -4.37 -23.36
C ARG A 186 1.32 -3.06 -23.08
N LEU A 187 1.09 -2.45 -21.91
CA LEU A 187 1.80 -1.24 -21.51
C LEU A 187 3.32 -1.49 -21.47
N TRP A 188 3.76 -2.57 -20.83
CA TRP A 188 5.19 -2.87 -20.65
C TRP A 188 5.89 -3.33 -21.94
N SER A 189 5.15 -3.94 -22.86
CA SER A 189 5.68 -4.30 -24.19
C SER A 189 5.64 -3.17 -25.20
N GLY A 190 4.95 -2.06 -24.89
CA GLY A 190 4.79 -0.89 -25.75
C GLY A 190 5.31 0.39 -25.11
N GLU A 191 4.43 1.38 -25.00
CA GLU A 191 4.74 2.76 -24.57
C GLU A 191 5.37 2.86 -23.16
N GLY A 192 5.07 1.90 -22.28
CA GLY A 192 5.57 1.88 -20.90
C GLY A 192 6.97 1.29 -20.75
N ALA A 193 7.55 0.71 -21.81
CA ALA A 193 8.85 0.05 -21.74
C ALA A 193 9.98 1.00 -21.29
N ALA A 194 9.91 2.28 -21.68
CA ALA A 194 10.93 3.27 -21.35
C ALA A 194 10.91 3.73 -19.88
N VAL A 195 9.77 3.60 -19.21
CA VAL A 195 9.58 4.00 -17.81
C VAL A 195 9.44 2.79 -16.89
N TRP A 196 9.67 1.59 -17.42
CA TRP A 196 9.57 0.37 -16.64
C TRP A 196 10.66 0.32 -15.58
N HIS A 197 10.29 -0.16 -14.40
CA HIS A 197 11.16 -0.31 -13.25
C HIS A 197 10.96 -1.70 -12.62
N PRO A 198 11.99 -2.36 -12.06
CA PRO A 198 11.85 -3.67 -11.42
C PRO A 198 10.75 -3.77 -10.37
N LYS A 199 10.42 -2.68 -9.67
CA LYS A 199 9.28 -2.68 -8.74
C LYS A 199 7.97 -3.07 -9.41
N GLU A 200 7.82 -2.73 -10.70
CA GLU A 200 6.56 -2.93 -11.42
C GLU A 200 6.29 -4.41 -11.68
N SER A 201 7.32 -5.19 -12.01
CA SER A 201 7.14 -6.65 -12.15
C SER A 201 6.82 -7.32 -10.82
N LEU A 202 7.35 -6.84 -9.69
CA LEU A 202 6.90 -7.32 -8.38
C LEU A 202 5.41 -7.02 -8.19
N PHE A 203 5.00 -5.76 -8.41
CA PHE A 203 3.62 -5.33 -8.21
C PHE A 203 2.64 -6.03 -9.15
N ASP A 204 3.07 -6.45 -10.34
CA ASP A 204 2.27 -7.26 -11.26
C ASP A 204 2.05 -8.69 -10.72
N MET A 205 2.96 -9.23 -9.90
CA MET A 205 2.83 -10.57 -9.29
C MET A 205 1.99 -10.60 -8.01
N LEU A 206 1.98 -9.52 -7.22
CA LEU A 206 1.31 -9.47 -5.91
C LEU A 206 -0.20 -9.82 -5.96
N PRO A 207 -1.00 -9.39 -6.97
CA PRO A 207 -2.40 -9.78 -7.09
C PRO A 207 -2.62 -11.29 -7.16
N SER A 208 -1.77 -12.03 -7.89
CA SER A 208 -1.87 -13.49 -7.99
C SER A 208 -1.58 -14.19 -6.66
N ILE A 209 -0.64 -13.67 -5.88
CA ILE A 209 -0.38 -14.17 -4.52
C ILE A 209 -1.59 -13.92 -3.63
N SER A 210 -2.16 -12.72 -3.66
CA SER A 210 -3.38 -12.40 -2.90
C SER A 210 -4.54 -13.33 -3.25
N GLU A 211 -4.78 -13.59 -4.53
CA GLU A 211 -5.84 -14.47 -5.00
C GLU A 211 -5.61 -15.93 -4.59
N LEU A 212 -4.38 -16.42 -4.67
CA LEU A 212 -4.04 -17.76 -4.19
C LEU A 212 -4.24 -17.89 -2.68
N SER A 213 -3.84 -16.89 -1.90
CA SER A 213 -4.07 -16.89 -0.45
C SER A 213 -5.56 -16.95 -0.09
N ILE A 214 -6.41 -16.21 -0.81
CA ILE A 214 -7.87 -16.27 -0.62
C ILE A 214 -8.39 -17.67 -0.93
N ARG A 215 -7.99 -18.27 -2.05
CA ARG A 215 -8.39 -19.65 -2.40
C ARG A 215 -7.92 -20.68 -1.36
N ALA A 216 -6.71 -20.52 -0.83
CA ALA A 216 -6.19 -21.39 0.22
C ALA A 216 -6.96 -21.24 1.54
N LEU A 217 -7.32 -20.01 1.92
CA LEU A 217 -8.15 -19.74 3.11
C LEU A 217 -9.56 -20.30 2.96
N CYS A 218 -10.23 -20.10 1.81
CA CYS A 218 -11.54 -20.70 1.52
C CYS A 218 -11.48 -22.23 1.59
N PHE A 219 -10.42 -22.83 1.03
CA PHE A 219 -10.21 -24.27 1.13
C PHE A 219 -10.15 -24.72 2.60
N CYS A 220 -9.35 -24.04 3.43
CA CYS A 220 -9.15 -24.41 4.83
C CYS A 220 -10.38 -24.20 5.71
N ASN A 221 -11.13 -23.11 5.48
CA ASN A 221 -12.23 -22.70 6.36
C ASN A 221 -13.57 -23.34 5.97
N ASP A 222 -13.81 -23.50 4.66
CA ASP A 222 -15.16 -23.79 4.14
C ASP A 222 -15.23 -25.10 3.36
N GLU A 223 -14.24 -25.38 2.50
CA GLU A 223 -14.33 -26.49 1.54
C GLU A 223 -13.88 -27.83 2.13
N ALA A 224 -12.74 -27.84 2.85
CA ALA A 224 -12.06 -29.07 3.26
C ALA A 224 -12.97 -30.02 4.06
N ALA A 225 -13.78 -29.51 4.99
CA ALA A 225 -14.67 -30.32 5.82
C ALA A 225 -15.74 -31.08 5.03
N SER A 226 -16.07 -30.64 3.82
CA SER A 226 -17.06 -31.27 2.94
C SER A 226 -16.47 -32.26 1.93
N MET A 227 -15.14 -32.28 1.80
CA MET A 227 -14.41 -33.08 0.82
C MET A 227 -13.95 -34.41 1.40
N SER A 228 -13.82 -35.44 0.55
CA SER A 228 -13.15 -36.68 0.94
C SER A 228 -11.64 -36.44 1.14
N ASP A 229 -10.98 -37.28 1.95
CA ASP A 229 -9.54 -37.15 2.23
C ASP A 229 -8.68 -37.10 0.96
N GLN A 230 -9.04 -37.89 -0.06
CA GLN A 230 -8.35 -37.88 -1.35
C GLN A 230 -8.52 -36.55 -2.08
N MET A 231 -9.72 -35.95 -2.06
CA MET A 231 -9.99 -34.66 -2.67
C MET A 231 -9.29 -33.53 -1.91
N GLN A 232 -9.28 -33.58 -0.58
CA GLN A 232 -8.55 -32.62 0.25
C GLN A 232 -7.05 -32.66 -0.06
N LEU A 233 -6.47 -33.85 -0.15
CA LEU A 233 -5.06 -34.02 -0.49
C LEU A 233 -4.73 -33.45 -1.87
N GLN A 234 -5.54 -33.78 -2.89
CA GLN A 234 -5.35 -33.25 -4.24
C GLN A 234 -5.46 -31.72 -4.27
N ARG A 235 -6.47 -31.16 -3.60
CA ARG A 235 -6.68 -29.71 -3.54
C ARG A 235 -5.52 -28.99 -2.84
N ALA A 236 -5.04 -29.56 -1.73
CA ALA A 236 -3.87 -29.05 -1.02
C ALA A 236 -2.58 -29.16 -1.85
N GLN A 237 -2.43 -30.21 -2.66
CA GLN A 237 -1.32 -30.37 -3.62
C GLN A 237 -1.35 -29.28 -4.70
N ASP A 238 -2.52 -29.04 -5.31
CA ASP A 238 -2.66 -28.06 -6.38
C ASP A 238 -2.35 -26.64 -5.87
N LEU A 239 -2.92 -26.26 -4.72
CA LEU A 239 -2.67 -24.96 -4.08
C LEU A 239 -1.22 -24.81 -3.59
N GLY A 240 -0.61 -25.89 -3.10
CA GLY A 240 0.79 -25.92 -2.68
C GLY A 240 1.75 -25.78 -3.87
N ALA A 241 1.47 -26.46 -4.99
CA ALA A 241 2.25 -26.38 -6.21
C ALA A 241 2.21 -24.98 -6.84
N GLU A 242 1.03 -24.37 -6.93
CA GLU A 242 0.89 -22.98 -7.39
C GLU A 242 1.64 -22.01 -6.47
N GLY A 243 1.58 -22.24 -5.16
CA GLY A 243 2.33 -21.45 -4.18
C GLY A 243 3.84 -21.57 -4.33
N LEU A 244 4.35 -22.76 -4.58
CA LEU A 244 5.78 -22.99 -4.83
C LEU A 244 6.25 -22.28 -6.11
N LEU A 245 5.43 -22.25 -7.16
CA LEU A 245 5.71 -21.50 -8.39
C LEU A 245 5.83 -20.00 -8.11
N LEU A 246 4.87 -19.42 -7.38
CA LEU A 246 4.93 -18.00 -7.01
C LEU A 246 6.14 -17.67 -6.12
N ARG A 247 6.52 -18.58 -5.21
CA ARG A 247 7.76 -18.43 -4.41
C ARG A 247 9.00 -18.42 -5.30
N GLN A 248 9.05 -19.28 -6.31
CA GLN A 248 10.15 -19.29 -7.27
C GLN A 248 10.21 -17.97 -8.05
N MET A 249 9.09 -17.47 -8.56
CA MET A 249 9.03 -16.19 -9.28
C MET A 249 9.49 -15.01 -8.41
N LEU A 250 9.11 -14.99 -7.12
CA LEU A 250 9.62 -13.99 -6.16
C LEU A 250 11.14 -14.08 -6.00
N GLN A 251 11.70 -15.29 -5.94
CA GLN A 251 13.14 -15.49 -5.80
C GLN A 251 13.90 -15.02 -7.06
N GLU A 252 13.39 -15.36 -8.24
CA GLU A 252 13.94 -14.89 -9.51
C GLU A 252 13.90 -13.35 -9.60
N TRP A 253 12.79 -12.75 -9.16
CA TRP A 253 12.67 -11.29 -9.06
C TRP A 253 13.69 -10.69 -8.09
N TRP A 254 13.91 -11.31 -6.93
CA TRP A 254 14.89 -10.84 -5.95
C TRP A 254 16.30 -10.80 -6.53
N GLU A 255 16.72 -11.87 -7.20
CA GLU A 255 18.03 -11.97 -7.86
C GLU A 255 18.20 -10.92 -8.98
N MET A 256 17.18 -10.74 -9.82
CA MET A 256 17.14 -9.71 -10.85
C MET A 256 17.22 -8.30 -10.23
N SER A 257 16.43 -8.02 -9.19
CA SER A 257 16.36 -6.70 -8.54
C SER A 257 17.68 -6.31 -7.85
N ASN A 258 18.38 -7.28 -7.25
CA ASN A 258 19.72 -7.04 -6.67
C ASN A 258 20.74 -6.73 -7.75
N THR A 259 20.68 -7.45 -8.89
CA THR A 259 21.54 -7.15 -10.04
C THR A 259 21.30 -5.72 -10.53
N TRP A 260 20.03 -5.30 -10.63
CA TRP A 260 19.66 -3.93 -10.96
C TRP A 260 20.23 -2.91 -9.98
N GLN A 261 20.07 -3.16 -8.67
CA GLN A 261 20.60 -2.27 -7.62
C GLN A 261 22.12 -2.08 -7.75
N HIS A 262 22.87 -3.16 -8.00
CA HIS A 262 24.32 -3.08 -8.16
C HIS A 262 24.77 -2.32 -9.41
N THR A 263 23.93 -2.28 -10.45
CA THR A 263 24.20 -1.50 -11.67
C THR A 263 23.79 -0.04 -11.55
N SER A 264 22.86 0.29 -10.66
CA SER A 264 22.44 1.67 -10.40
C SER A 264 23.47 2.40 -9.56
N GLN A 265 23.82 3.62 -9.97
CA GLN A 265 24.74 4.49 -9.22
C GLN A 265 24.01 5.41 -8.23
N GLU A 266 22.70 5.51 -8.35
CA GLU A 266 21.88 6.42 -7.56
C GLU A 266 21.05 5.67 -6.52
N PHE A 267 20.69 6.38 -5.46
CA PHE A 267 19.76 5.87 -4.47
C PHE A 267 18.38 5.68 -5.10
N ASP A 268 17.88 4.46 -5.06
CA ASP A 268 16.64 4.07 -5.71
C ASP A 268 15.56 3.73 -4.67
N SER A 269 14.80 4.74 -4.24
CA SER A 269 13.71 4.55 -3.28
C SER A 269 12.62 3.62 -3.82
N GLU A 270 12.40 3.61 -5.14
CA GLU A 270 11.37 2.78 -5.78
C GLU A 270 11.73 1.30 -5.69
N LEU A 271 13.01 0.99 -5.86
CA LEU A 271 13.52 -0.36 -5.68
C LEU A 271 13.47 -0.80 -4.22
N LEU A 272 13.78 0.08 -3.27
CA LEU A 272 13.66 -0.23 -1.85
C LEU A 272 12.19 -0.47 -1.43
N VAL A 273 11.23 0.26 -2.02
CA VAL A 273 9.80 -0.06 -1.86
C VAL A 273 9.50 -1.44 -2.44
N GLY A 274 10.07 -1.80 -3.58
CA GLY A 274 10.00 -3.17 -4.10
C GLY A 274 10.55 -4.20 -3.10
N HIS A 275 11.76 -3.99 -2.59
CA HIS A 275 12.42 -4.91 -1.65
C HIS A 275 11.65 -5.12 -0.36
N ILE A 276 11.12 -4.06 0.25
CA ILE A 276 10.34 -4.22 1.48
C ILE A 276 9.05 -5.02 1.23
N TYR A 277 8.40 -4.83 0.07
CA TYR A 277 7.24 -5.63 -0.32
C TYR A 277 7.61 -7.06 -0.66
N TYR A 278 8.78 -7.33 -1.24
CA TYR A 278 9.29 -8.69 -1.41
C TYR A 278 9.43 -9.40 -0.06
N HIS A 279 10.09 -8.79 0.92
CA HIS A 279 10.24 -9.45 2.22
C HIS A 279 8.90 -9.66 2.92
N ALA A 280 8.00 -8.66 2.85
CA ALA A 280 6.66 -8.78 3.42
C ALA A 280 5.85 -9.88 2.72
N ILE A 281 5.85 -9.93 1.39
CA ILE A 281 5.05 -10.92 0.66
C ILE A 281 5.62 -12.34 0.82
N SER A 282 6.94 -12.52 0.94
CA SER A 282 7.54 -13.83 1.23
C SER A 282 7.03 -14.39 2.56
N ILE A 283 6.97 -13.56 3.61
CA ILE A 283 6.43 -13.95 4.91
C ILE A 283 4.93 -14.22 4.81
N TYR A 284 4.16 -13.32 4.19
CA TYR A 284 2.70 -13.45 4.03
C TYR A 284 2.34 -14.73 3.27
N HIS A 285 3.06 -15.00 2.18
CA HIS A 285 2.86 -16.18 1.35
C HIS A 285 3.15 -17.47 2.12
N SER A 286 4.23 -17.53 2.91
CA SER A 286 4.46 -18.65 3.86
C SER A 286 3.30 -18.81 4.84
N GLY A 287 2.84 -17.68 5.42
CA GLY A 287 1.75 -17.63 6.37
C GLY A 287 0.43 -18.21 5.85
N THR A 288 0.21 -18.18 4.54
CA THR A 288 -0.96 -18.79 3.90
C THR A 288 -1.03 -20.31 4.13
N TYR A 289 0.11 -20.96 4.37
CA TYR A 289 0.20 -22.42 4.48
C TYR A 289 0.58 -22.88 5.90
N ASP A 290 1.48 -22.16 6.57
CA ASP A 290 2.09 -22.61 7.82
C ASP A 290 1.20 -22.52 9.07
N TYR A 291 0.01 -21.91 8.95
CA TYR A 291 -1.03 -21.95 9.99
C TYR A 291 -1.99 -23.13 9.88
N HIS A 292 -1.97 -23.88 8.76
CA HIS A 292 -3.01 -24.85 8.45
C HIS A 292 -2.50 -26.30 8.45
N ILE A 293 -3.29 -27.19 9.05
CA ILE A 293 -2.95 -28.62 9.19
C ILE A 293 -2.74 -29.31 7.85
N HIS A 294 -3.37 -28.81 6.78
CA HIS A 294 -3.31 -29.40 5.45
C HIS A 294 -1.88 -29.40 4.88
N TRP A 295 -1.00 -28.49 5.31
CA TRP A 295 0.38 -28.38 4.83
C TRP A 295 1.45 -28.55 5.92
N THR A 296 1.05 -28.76 7.18
CA THR A 296 1.99 -28.82 8.32
C THR A 296 2.08 -30.19 9.00
N GLN A 297 1.17 -31.11 8.70
CA GLN A 297 1.18 -32.46 9.28
C GLN A 297 2.17 -33.39 8.56
N PRO A 298 2.69 -34.44 9.22
CA PRO A 298 3.51 -35.46 8.56
C PRO A 298 2.76 -36.10 7.38
N GLY A 299 3.40 -36.10 6.21
CA GLY A 299 2.79 -36.62 4.97
C GLY A 299 1.93 -35.61 4.20
N SER A 300 1.81 -34.37 4.69
CA SER A 300 1.20 -33.27 3.93
C SER A 300 1.99 -32.97 2.65
N PRO A 301 1.31 -32.44 1.62
CA PRO A 301 1.97 -32.00 0.40
C PRO A 301 2.90 -30.80 0.65
N ASN A 302 3.88 -30.65 -0.24
CA ASN A 302 4.81 -29.53 -0.19
C ASN A 302 4.08 -28.21 -0.42
N ALA A 303 4.51 -27.18 0.31
CA ALA A 303 3.99 -25.81 0.24
C ALA A 303 5.15 -24.82 0.43
N PRO A 304 5.00 -23.54 0.06
CA PRO A 304 6.05 -22.52 0.16
C PRO A 304 6.29 -22.03 1.60
N VAL A 305 6.32 -22.94 2.57
CA VAL A 305 6.60 -22.64 3.98
C VAL A 305 8.06 -22.25 4.17
N LEU A 306 8.30 -21.15 4.88
CA LEU A 306 9.63 -20.65 5.23
C LEU A 306 10.08 -21.22 6.58
N ALA A 307 11.37 -21.53 6.67
CA ALA A 307 12.00 -21.85 7.95
C ALA A 307 12.02 -20.62 8.87
N ARG A 308 12.10 -20.84 10.18
CA ARG A 308 12.12 -19.75 11.17
C ARG A 308 13.25 -18.75 10.93
N SER A 309 14.44 -19.24 10.58
CA SER A 309 15.59 -18.39 10.27
C SER A 309 15.38 -17.51 9.03
N GLU A 310 14.63 -17.98 8.03
CA GLU A 310 14.26 -17.19 6.85
C GLU A 310 13.26 -16.10 7.24
N ILE A 311 12.25 -16.43 8.03
CA ILE A 311 11.29 -15.45 8.57
C ILE A 311 12.02 -14.36 9.37
N ASP A 312 12.92 -14.73 10.28
CA ASP A 312 13.71 -13.78 11.08
C ASP A 312 14.63 -12.91 10.21
N TRP A 313 15.13 -13.42 9.09
CA TRP A 313 15.87 -12.62 8.11
C TRP A 313 14.96 -11.61 7.41
N HIS A 314 13.84 -12.04 6.83
CA HIS A 314 12.88 -11.15 6.19
C HIS A 314 12.36 -10.08 7.15
N THR A 315 12.04 -10.43 8.40
CA THR A 315 11.61 -9.47 9.43
C THR A 315 12.68 -8.40 9.67
N ARG A 316 13.96 -8.78 9.84
CA ARG A 316 15.04 -7.80 10.04
C ARG A 316 15.23 -6.88 8.84
N GLU A 317 15.12 -7.40 7.63
CA GLU A 317 15.19 -6.58 6.41
C GLU A 317 14.01 -5.62 6.31
N ILE A 318 12.78 -6.02 6.67
CA ILE A 318 11.63 -5.11 6.74
C ILE A 318 11.91 -3.95 7.70
N LEU A 319 12.46 -4.21 8.89
CA LEU A 319 12.79 -3.17 9.86
C LEU A 319 13.91 -2.24 9.37
N ARG A 320 14.95 -2.81 8.75
CA ARG A 320 16.05 -2.03 8.15
C ARG A 320 15.52 -1.11 7.05
N LEU A 321 14.81 -1.67 6.07
CA LEU A 321 14.26 -0.94 4.94
C LEU A 321 13.23 0.11 5.36
N SER A 322 12.40 -0.18 6.37
CA SER A 322 11.44 0.79 6.91
C SER A 322 12.14 2.04 7.46
N ARG A 323 13.27 1.87 8.18
CA ARG A 323 14.07 2.99 8.69
C ARG A 323 14.65 3.82 7.56
N GLU A 324 15.23 3.16 6.56
CA GLU A 324 15.79 3.82 5.38
C GLU A 324 14.72 4.58 4.61
N LEU A 325 13.64 3.91 4.20
CA LEU A 325 12.54 4.52 3.45
C LEU A 325 11.95 5.73 4.17
N LEU A 326 11.71 5.64 5.47
CA LEU A 326 11.29 6.80 6.26
C LEU A 326 12.35 7.90 6.22
N ALA A 327 13.61 7.61 6.50
CA ALA A 327 14.68 8.62 6.45
C ALA A 327 14.76 9.35 5.09
N TYR A 328 14.48 8.66 3.99
CA TYR A 328 14.41 9.21 2.64
C TYR A 328 13.11 9.93 2.28
N GLY A 329 12.14 10.01 3.21
CA GLY A 329 10.90 10.76 3.00
C GLY A 329 9.77 9.97 2.36
N VAL A 330 9.90 8.64 2.24
CA VAL A 330 8.83 7.78 1.73
C VAL A 330 7.64 7.80 2.70
N ALA A 331 6.44 7.83 2.12
CA ALA A 331 5.19 7.89 2.86
C ALA A 331 5.03 6.68 3.79
N GLY A 332 4.83 6.93 5.08
CA GLY A 332 4.69 5.88 6.09
C GLY A 332 3.52 4.93 5.86
N VAL A 333 2.47 5.37 5.14
CA VAL A 333 1.33 4.53 4.74
C VAL A 333 1.74 3.31 3.89
N LEU A 334 2.83 3.40 3.12
CA LEU A 334 3.38 2.27 2.34
C LEU A 334 4.00 1.18 3.23
N LEU A 335 4.24 1.48 4.52
CA LEU A 335 4.85 0.55 5.47
C LEU A 335 3.83 -0.21 6.30
N PHE A 336 2.54 0.10 6.19
CA PHE A 336 1.51 -0.58 6.99
C PHE A 336 1.42 -2.07 6.72
N PHE A 337 1.38 -2.49 5.45
CA PHE A 337 1.38 -3.92 5.13
C PHE A 337 2.69 -4.60 5.59
N PRO A 338 3.89 -4.11 5.21
CA PRO A 338 5.13 -4.74 5.67
C PRO A 338 5.30 -4.81 7.20
N LEU A 339 5.01 -3.73 7.92
CA LEU A 339 5.16 -3.69 9.37
C LEU A 339 4.13 -4.58 10.08
N ARG A 340 2.90 -4.67 9.56
CA ARG A 340 1.88 -5.60 10.08
C ARG A 340 2.32 -7.04 9.90
N VAL A 341 2.83 -7.41 8.73
CA VAL A 341 3.33 -8.77 8.45
C VAL A 341 4.54 -9.11 9.33
N ALA A 342 5.52 -8.22 9.44
CA ALA A 342 6.67 -8.39 10.33
C ALA A 342 6.22 -8.54 11.80
N GLY A 343 5.31 -7.66 12.25
CA GLY A 343 4.77 -7.70 13.60
C GLY A 343 3.96 -8.95 13.91
N ALA A 344 3.26 -9.52 12.94
CA ALA A 344 2.54 -10.78 13.14
C ALA A 344 3.48 -11.97 13.41
N ARG A 345 4.75 -11.88 13.00
CA ARG A 345 5.69 -13.02 12.99
C ARG A 345 6.88 -12.85 13.94
N VAL A 346 7.05 -11.67 14.51
CA VAL A 346 8.17 -11.35 15.40
C VAL A 346 8.04 -12.04 16.76
N GLN A 347 9.14 -12.65 17.23
CA GLN A 347 9.20 -13.30 18.54
C GLN A 347 10.03 -12.50 19.55
N SER A 348 11.04 -11.76 19.08
CA SER A 348 11.92 -10.97 19.94
C SER A 348 11.21 -9.73 20.48
N SER A 349 11.34 -9.48 21.80
CA SER A 349 10.80 -8.26 22.41
C SER A 349 11.48 -6.99 21.87
N ARG A 350 12.77 -7.07 21.55
CA ARG A 350 13.50 -5.95 20.94
C ARG A 350 12.97 -5.59 19.56
N GLU A 351 12.67 -6.58 18.73
CA GLU A 351 12.13 -6.34 17.39
C GLU A 351 10.68 -5.84 17.46
N ARG A 352 9.89 -6.27 18.47
CA ARG A 352 8.58 -5.68 18.77
C ARG A 352 8.69 -4.20 19.09
N GLU A 353 9.63 -3.82 19.96
CA GLU A 353 9.91 -2.42 20.29
C GLU A 353 10.34 -1.62 19.05
N ASP A 354 11.20 -2.18 18.20
CA ASP A 354 11.61 -1.55 16.93
C ASP A 354 10.40 -1.29 16.00
N ILE A 355 9.46 -2.24 15.89
CA ILE A 355 8.23 -2.11 15.10
C ILE A 355 7.35 -0.99 15.65
N LEU A 356 7.13 -0.97 16.97
CA LEU A 356 6.36 0.09 17.62
C LEU A 356 7.01 1.46 17.44
N GLY A 357 8.35 1.53 17.52
CA GLY A 357 9.10 2.74 17.23
C GLY A 357 8.89 3.24 15.80
N LEU A 358 8.94 2.33 14.82
CA LEU A 358 8.69 2.64 13.40
C LEU A 358 7.25 3.13 13.16
N LEU A 359 6.25 2.46 13.74
CA LEU A 359 4.85 2.88 13.65
C LEU A 359 4.64 4.26 14.30
N ASN A 360 5.30 4.53 15.43
CA ASN A 360 5.27 5.84 16.06
C ASN A 360 5.89 6.92 15.15
N VAL A 361 6.96 6.63 14.41
CA VAL A 361 7.49 7.58 13.40
C VAL A 361 6.45 7.84 12.30
N VAL A 362 5.73 6.81 11.85
CA VAL A 362 4.64 6.95 10.86
C VAL A 362 3.52 7.86 11.40
N VAL A 363 3.15 7.70 12.66
CA VAL A 363 2.16 8.57 13.34
C VAL A 363 2.67 10.01 13.46
N GLN A 364 3.94 10.20 13.81
CA GLN A 364 4.57 11.52 13.89
C GLN A 364 4.61 12.25 12.54
N ARG A 365 4.63 11.52 11.42
CA ARG A 365 4.49 12.06 10.06
C ARG A 365 3.06 12.38 9.65
N GLY A 366 2.11 12.15 10.55
CA GLY A 366 0.72 12.54 10.40
C GLY A 366 -0.24 11.38 10.13
N TYR A 367 0.22 10.15 9.88
CA TYR A 367 -0.65 9.01 9.62
C TYR A 367 -1.08 8.32 10.92
N VAL A 368 -2.16 8.80 11.51
CA VAL A 368 -2.55 8.42 12.86
C VAL A 368 -3.12 7.02 12.95
N VAL A 369 -3.59 6.48 11.83
CA VAL A 369 -4.05 5.10 11.73
C VAL A 369 -2.96 4.09 12.12
N GLY A 370 -1.68 4.50 12.17
CA GLY A 370 -0.61 3.71 12.79
C GLY A 370 -0.88 3.34 14.26
N ASP A 371 -1.70 4.11 14.99
CA ASP A 371 -2.15 3.83 16.36
C ASP A 371 -3.02 2.54 16.41
N SER A 372 -3.88 2.34 15.40
CA SER A 372 -4.71 1.13 15.26
C SER A 372 -3.85 -0.10 15.02
N ILE A 373 -2.90 -0.04 14.08
CA ILE A 373 -1.96 -1.14 13.80
C ILE A 373 -1.11 -1.47 15.04
N THR A 374 -0.69 -0.45 15.77
CA THR A 374 0.04 -0.63 17.04
C THR A 374 -0.80 -1.41 18.05
N SER A 375 -2.09 -1.07 18.16
CA SER A 375 -3.02 -1.73 19.08
C SER A 375 -3.28 -3.19 18.68
N ASP A 376 -3.55 -3.45 17.38
CA ASP A 376 -3.73 -4.79 16.82
C ASP A 376 -2.53 -5.71 17.13
N LEU A 377 -1.31 -5.19 16.92
CA LEU A 377 -0.09 -5.95 17.17
C LEU A 377 0.14 -6.20 18.66
N ALA A 378 -0.14 -5.21 19.52
CA ALA A 378 -0.03 -5.38 20.96
C ALA A 378 -0.98 -6.47 21.46
N GLU A 379 -2.25 -6.46 21.03
CA GLU A 379 -3.23 -7.50 21.36
C GLU A 379 -2.78 -8.88 20.88
N LEU A 380 -2.32 -8.99 19.62
CA LEU A 380 -1.79 -10.24 19.08
C LEU A 380 -0.63 -10.79 19.92
N TRP A 381 0.28 -9.93 20.35
CA TRP A 381 1.43 -10.32 21.16
C TRP A 381 1.07 -10.71 22.59
N GLU A 382 -0.04 -10.19 23.13
CA GLU A 382 -0.59 -10.58 24.42
C GLU A 382 -1.30 -11.94 24.35
N CYS A 383 -2.10 -12.18 23.31
CA CYS A 383 -2.75 -13.47 23.08
C CYS A 383 -1.74 -14.62 22.92
N ASN A 384 -0.62 -14.36 22.22
CA ASN A 384 0.47 -15.33 22.04
C ASN A 384 1.35 -15.53 23.28
N ARG A 385 1.08 -14.85 24.41
CA ARG A 385 1.76 -15.06 25.71
C ARG A 385 1.04 -16.04 26.63
N VAL A 386 -0.14 -16.54 26.27
CA VAL A 386 -0.83 -17.56 27.07
C VAL A 386 -0.14 -18.91 26.85
N PRO A 387 0.43 -19.53 27.90
CA PRO A 387 1.26 -20.74 27.81
C PRO A 387 0.50 -22.00 27.41
#